data_AF-A0A6G3PJQ6-F1
#
_entry.id   AF-A0A6G3PJQ6-F1
#
_cell.length_a   1.000
_cell.length_b   1.000
_cell.length_c   1.000
_cell.angle_alpha   90.00
_cell.angle_beta   90.00
_cell.angle_gamma   90.00
#
_symmetry.space_group_name_H-M   'P 1'
#
loop_
_entity.id
_entity.type
_entity.pdbx_description
1 polymer ?
#
loop_
_entity_poly.entity_id
_entity_poly.type
_entity_poly.pdbx_seq_one_letter_code
_entity_poly.pdbx_strand_id
1 'polypeptide(L)'
;SGRTPRRATWWAALPGSAVCVALVVAGPVAAWAFPVPDFPGPTGRFPVGTRTLEWSVPAADRARGKETYRAEERSRADGEKGARPLVVQLWYPAGRGQGDARRAPYLGRTEAEARTVSAALADYSGVPGFLLDGLPRARTHAVPGAPVAEDGGPFPVVLFSPGLGGVRTQNTAWAEELASHGYVVAAVDHPYDSAAVVLSDGRILRTRVTATGDPAKDEALAVGWTRTRAADLRAVLSRLERVGSGGADGPLAG
;
A
#
# COMPACT_ATOMS: atom_id res chain seq x y z
N SER A 1 -21.09 14.83 66.04
CA SER A 1 -19.79 14.23 65.67
C SER A 1 -19.42 14.71 64.28
N GLY A 2 -18.60 15.75 64.17
CA GLY A 2 -18.29 16.43 62.91
C GLY A 2 -17.08 15.79 62.23
N ARG A 3 -17.26 15.22 61.03
CA ARG A 3 -16.15 14.79 60.18
C ARG A 3 -15.60 16.02 59.44
N THR A 4 -14.40 16.46 59.81
CA THR A 4 -13.64 17.45 59.05
C THR A 4 -13.29 16.93 57.66
N PRO A 5 -13.52 17.69 56.58
CA PRO A 5 -13.09 17.29 55.25
C PRO A 5 -11.56 17.25 55.21
N ARG A 6 -10.98 16.07 54.93
CA ARG A 6 -9.54 15.92 54.68
C ARG A 6 -9.21 16.70 53.40
N ARG A 7 -8.74 17.93 53.52
CA ARG A 7 -8.16 18.67 52.39
C ARG A 7 -6.91 17.92 51.96
N ALA A 8 -6.94 17.36 50.74
CA ALA A 8 -5.76 16.80 50.12
C ALA A 8 -4.65 17.85 50.14
N THR A 9 -3.52 17.51 50.75
CA THR A 9 -2.44 18.45 50.93
C THR A 9 -1.76 18.72 49.59
N TRP A 10 -1.84 19.97 49.13
CA TRP A 10 -1.29 20.49 47.87
C TRP A 10 0.14 20.03 47.52
N TRP A 11 0.99 19.72 48.50
CA TRP A 11 2.34 19.20 48.28
C TRP A 11 2.40 17.77 47.72
N ALA A 12 1.36 16.95 47.91
CA ALA A 12 1.24 15.63 47.28
C ALA A 12 0.64 15.68 45.87
N ALA A 13 -0.02 16.80 45.51
CA ALA A 13 -0.57 17.00 44.17
C ALA A 13 0.53 17.31 43.14
N LEU A 14 1.58 18.04 43.54
CA LEU A 14 2.70 18.41 42.67
C LEU A 14 3.47 17.21 42.07
N PRO A 15 3.92 16.20 42.85
CA PRO A 15 4.60 15.03 42.28
C PRO A 15 3.64 14.18 41.43
N GLY A 16 2.37 14.06 41.82
CA GLY A 16 1.35 13.37 41.02
C GLY A 16 1.11 14.05 39.67
N SER A 17 0.96 15.38 39.65
CA SER A 17 0.83 16.16 38.42
C SER A 17 2.09 16.09 37.56
N ALA A 18 3.29 16.13 38.16
CA ALA A 18 4.54 15.98 37.43
C ALA A 18 4.67 14.60 36.76
N VAL A 19 4.28 13.52 37.45
CA VAL A 19 4.23 12.16 36.87
C VAL A 19 3.21 12.09 35.73
N CYS A 20 2.01 12.66 35.90
CA CYS A 20 1.02 12.71 34.83
C CYS A 20 1.54 13.46 33.60
N VAL A 21 2.18 14.62 33.79
CA VAL A 21 2.80 15.39 32.70
C VAL A 21 3.92 14.59 32.04
N ALA A 22 4.79 13.93 32.81
CA ALA A 22 5.86 13.11 32.27
C ALA A 22 5.33 11.93 31.42
N LEU A 23 4.27 11.25 31.88
CA LEU A 23 3.63 10.17 31.12
C LEU A 23 2.94 10.68 29.85
N VAL A 24 2.29 11.84 29.92
CA VAL A 24 1.66 12.49 28.75
C VAL A 24 2.70 12.93 27.72
N VAL A 25 3.87 13.41 28.16
CA VAL A 25 4.95 13.85 27.26
C VAL A 25 5.77 12.67 26.70
N ALA A 26 5.93 11.59 27.46
CA ALA A 26 6.72 10.43 27.04
C ALA A 26 6.16 9.76 25.77
N GLY A 27 4.84 9.70 25.61
CA GLY A 27 4.18 9.12 24.44
C GLY A 27 4.53 9.84 23.12
N PRO A 28 4.22 11.15 22.98
CA PRO A 28 4.60 11.95 21.81
C PRO A 28 6.11 11.99 21.55
N VAL A 29 6.95 11.98 22.58
CA VAL A 29 8.42 11.94 22.42
C VAL A 29 8.88 10.58 21.86
N ALA A 30 8.34 9.47 22.38
CA ALA A 30 8.62 8.14 21.85
C ALA A 30 8.12 7.98 20.41
N ALA A 31 6.95 8.56 20.09
CA ALA A 31 6.40 8.64 18.74
C ALA A 31 7.29 9.45 17.79
N TRP A 32 7.75 10.62 18.22
CA TRP A 32 8.69 11.44 17.45
C TRP A 32 10.02 10.72 17.23
N ALA A 33 10.41 9.86 18.17
CA ALA A 33 11.59 9.00 18.05
C ALA A 33 11.39 7.78 17.13
N PHE A 34 10.18 7.49 16.63
CA PHE A 34 10.02 6.44 15.62
C PHE A 34 10.75 6.86 14.33
N PRO A 35 11.74 6.07 13.88
CA PRO A 35 12.59 6.46 12.77
C PRO A 35 11.80 6.46 11.45
N VAL A 36 12.14 7.41 10.58
CA VAL A 36 11.74 7.33 9.17
C VAL A 36 12.44 6.11 8.57
N PRO A 37 11.71 5.18 7.93
CA PRO A 37 12.33 4.01 7.32
C PRO A 37 13.42 4.40 6.30
N ASP A 38 14.58 3.77 6.45
CA ASP A 38 15.64 3.77 5.45
C ASP A 38 15.64 2.42 4.75
N PHE A 39 15.53 2.41 3.43
CA PHE A 39 15.45 1.18 2.65
C PHE A 39 16.87 0.66 2.38
N PRO A 40 17.11 -0.67 2.43
CA PRO A 40 18.40 -1.22 2.04
C PRO A 40 18.68 -0.92 0.57
N GLY A 41 19.91 -0.53 0.27
CA GLY A 41 20.37 -0.31 -1.10
C GLY A 41 20.28 -1.62 -1.91
N PRO A 42 19.64 -1.63 -3.10
CA PRO A 42 19.60 -2.80 -3.95
C PRO A 42 21.01 -3.23 -4.37
N THR A 43 21.27 -4.53 -4.40
CA THR A 43 22.63 -5.05 -4.64
C THR A 43 22.89 -5.46 -6.09
N GLY A 44 21.86 -5.47 -6.92
CA GLY A 44 21.96 -5.87 -8.32
C GLY A 44 22.59 -4.81 -9.24
N ARG A 45 22.85 -5.20 -10.48
CA ARG A 45 23.56 -4.37 -11.47
C ARG A 45 22.72 -3.25 -12.07
N PHE A 46 21.39 -3.34 -11.98
CA PHE A 46 20.49 -2.38 -12.59
C PHE A 46 20.04 -1.34 -11.55
N PRO A 47 20.09 -0.04 -11.89
CA PRO A 47 19.26 0.95 -11.22
C PRO A 47 17.79 0.52 -11.26
N VAL A 48 17.00 0.97 -10.30
CA VAL A 48 15.58 0.58 -10.23
C VAL A 48 14.69 1.74 -10.70
N GLY A 49 13.82 1.45 -11.65
CA GLY A 49 12.75 2.33 -12.08
C GLY A 49 11.42 1.94 -11.43
N THR A 50 10.50 2.88 -11.32
CA THR A 50 9.15 2.56 -10.84
C THR A 50 8.06 3.36 -11.53
N ARG A 51 6.90 2.72 -11.74
CA ARG A 51 5.69 3.34 -12.31
C ARG A 51 4.46 2.80 -11.61
N THR A 52 3.46 3.65 -11.41
CA THR A 52 2.14 3.23 -10.92
C THR A 52 1.15 3.32 -12.07
N LEU A 53 0.41 2.24 -12.30
CA LEU A 53 -0.61 2.13 -13.34
C LEU A 53 -1.97 1.90 -12.69
N GLU A 54 -3.01 2.43 -13.34
CA GLU A 54 -4.39 2.22 -12.94
C GLU A 54 -5.15 1.65 -14.13
N TRP A 55 -5.81 0.51 -13.93
CA TRP A 55 -6.53 -0.21 -14.97
C TRP A 55 -7.96 -0.50 -14.55
N SER A 56 -8.89 -0.35 -15.48
CA SER A 56 -10.27 -0.80 -15.32
C SER A 56 -10.42 -2.19 -15.92
N VAL A 57 -10.65 -3.21 -15.08
CA VAL A 57 -10.87 -4.59 -15.52
C VAL A 57 -12.37 -4.87 -15.68
N PRO A 58 -12.86 -5.12 -16.91
CA PRO A 58 -14.27 -5.41 -17.16
C PRO A 58 -14.76 -6.63 -16.36
N ALA A 59 -16.04 -6.63 -16.00
CA ALA A 59 -16.66 -7.77 -15.32
C ALA A 59 -16.59 -9.08 -16.14
N ALA A 60 -16.53 -9.00 -17.48
CA ALA A 60 -16.49 -10.14 -18.38
C ALA A 60 -15.17 -10.92 -18.31
N ASP A 61 -14.05 -10.24 -18.00
CA ASP A 61 -12.72 -10.84 -17.94
C ASP A 61 -12.44 -11.50 -16.58
N ARG A 62 -13.39 -11.41 -15.64
CA ARG A 62 -13.28 -12.06 -14.34
C ARG A 62 -13.89 -13.46 -14.42
N ALA A 63 -13.12 -14.46 -13.98
CA ALA A 63 -13.65 -15.79 -13.75
C ALA A 63 -14.92 -15.68 -12.89
N ARG A 64 -16.01 -16.31 -13.34
CA ARG A 64 -17.41 -16.16 -12.89
C ARG A 64 -17.57 -16.43 -11.37
N GLY A 65 -17.17 -15.47 -10.55
CA GLY A 65 -17.29 -15.47 -9.09
C GLY A 65 -18.11 -14.27 -8.63
N LYS A 66 -19.10 -14.50 -7.76
CA LYS A 66 -19.87 -13.41 -7.14
C LYS A 66 -18.95 -12.68 -6.17
N GLU A 67 -18.46 -11.49 -6.54
CA GLU A 67 -17.81 -10.60 -5.59
C GLU A 67 -18.81 -10.25 -4.48
N THR A 68 -18.51 -10.62 -3.24
CA THR A 68 -19.38 -10.41 -2.08
C THR A 68 -19.68 -8.92 -1.85
N TYR A 69 -18.70 -8.03 -2.10
CA TYR A 69 -18.86 -6.58 -1.90
C TYR A 69 -19.56 -5.84 -3.05
N ARG A 70 -19.75 -6.49 -4.21
CA ARG A 70 -20.47 -5.89 -5.34
C ARG A 70 -21.97 -5.73 -5.07
N ALA A 71 -22.50 -6.40 -4.06
CA ALA A 71 -23.92 -6.34 -3.70
C ALA A 71 -24.32 -4.97 -3.12
N GLU A 72 -23.42 -4.26 -2.43
CA GLU A 72 -23.76 -3.05 -1.67
C GLU A 72 -23.61 -1.75 -2.47
N GLU A 73 -22.75 -1.74 -3.49
CA GLU A 73 -22.46 -0.57 -4.31
C GLU A 73 -23.45 -0.37 -5.48
N ARG A 74 -24.43 -1.26 -5.61
CA ARG A 74 -25.51 -1.18 -6.61
C ARG A 74 -26.43 0.04 -6.43
N SER A 75 -26.20 0.87 -5.40
CA SER A 75 -27.09 1.96 -5.03
C SER A 75 -26.61 3.39 -5.35
N ARG A 76 -25.40 3.63 -5.90
CA ARG A 76 -25.00 5.02 -6.21
C ARG A 76 -24.24 5.18 -7.53
N ALA A 77 -24.95 5.78 -8.50
CA ALA A 77 -24.48 6.63 -9.60
C ALA A 77 -23.51 6.06 -10.65
N ASP A 78 -24.07 5.79 -11.83
CA ASP A 78 -23.60 6.06 -13.20
C ASP A 78 -22.09 6.13 -13.51
N GLY A 79 -21.68 5.31 -14.49
CA GLY A 79 -20.52 5.65 -15.33
C GLY A 79 -19.59 4.54 -15.80
N GLU A 80 -19.81 3.25 -15.48
CA GLU A 80 -19.25 2.06 -16.17
C GLU A 80 -19.65 0.82 -15.34
N LYS A 81 -20.75 0.16 -15.71
CA LYS A 81 -21.37 -0.89 -14.90
C LYS A 81 -20.47 -2.13 -14.78
N GLY A 82 -19.60 -2.16 -13.77
CA GLY A 82 -18.90 -3.36 -13.30
C GLY A 82 -17.42 -3.48 -13.66
N ALA A 83 -16.73 -2.40 -13.99
CA ALA A 83 -15.27 -2.43 -14.06
C ALA A 83 -14.64 -2.43 -12.65
N ARG A 84 -13.60 -3.24 -12.41
CA ARG A 84 -12.79 -3.19 -11.18
C ARG A 84 -11.62 -2.27 -11.44
N PRO A 85 -11.45 -1.18 -10.68
CA PRO A 85 -10.20 -0.44 -10.74
C PRO A 85 -9.11 -1.28 -10.07
N LEU A 86 -7.98 -1.51 -10.74
CA LEU A 86 -6.79 -2.11 -10.17
C LEU A 86 -5.66 -1.10 -10.24
N VAL A 87 -5.01 -0.85 -9.10
CA VAL A 87 -3.80 -0.03 -9.04
C VAL A 87 -2.61 -0.96 -8.91
N VAL A 88 -1.65 -0.82 -9.81
CA VAL A 88 -0.47 -1.68 -9.92
C VAL A 88 0.80 -0.84 -9.80
N GLN A 89 1.67 -1.19 -8.87
CA GLN A 89 3.02 -0.62 -8.79
C GLN A 89 3.99 -1.55 -9.52
N LEU A 90 4.75 -0.98 -10.45
CA LEU A 90 5.83 -1.66 -11.13
C LEU A 90 7.17 -1.22 -10.54
N TRP A 91 8.06 -2.17 -10.28
CA TRP A 91 9.50 -1.94 -10.17
C TRP A 91 10.18 -2.70 -11.29
N TYR A 92 11.15 -2.08 -11.95
CA TYR A 92 11.77 -2.66 -13.13
C TYR A 92 13.24 -2.23 -13.26
N PRO A 93 14.05 -2.99 -14.02
CA PRO A 93 15.42 -2.62 -14.32
C PRO A 93 15.43 -1.34 -15.15
N ALA A 94 16.10 -0.30 -14.68
CA ALA A 94 16.15 1.00 -15.33
C ALA A 94 17.51 1.26 -15.99
N GLY A 95 17.50 2.11 -17.01
CA GLY A 95 18.71 2.59 -17.67
C GLY A 95 19.62 3.36 -16.70
N ARG A 96 20.93 3.30 -16.97
CA ARG A 96 21.96 4.01 -16.19
C ARG A 96 21.84 5.53 -16.33
N GLY A 97 22.51 6.27 -15.43
CA GLY A 97 22.56 7.74 -15.46
C GLY A 97 21.53 8.45 -14.57
N GLN A 98 20.88 7.73 -13.66
CA GLN A 98 19.84 8.27 -12.77
C GLN A 98 20.33 8.51 -11.33
N GLY A 99 21.64 8.75 -11.15
CA GLY A 99 22.28 8.93 -9.84
C GLY A 99 21.65 10.06 -9.03
N ASP A 100 21.48 11.22 -9.67
CA ASP A 100 20.95 12.45 -9.05
C ASP A 100 19.42 12.58 -9.11
N ALA A 101 18.73 11.61 -9.71
CA ALA A 101 17.29 11.65 -9.87
C ALA A 101 16.56 11.53 -8.52
N ARG A 102 15.44 12.25 -8.40
CA ARG A 102 14.61 12.18 -7.19
C ARG A 102 14.03 10.79 -7.01
N ARG A 103 14.26 10.21 -5.83
CA ARG A 103 13.74 8.90 -5.44
C ARG A 103 12.24 8.91 -5.14
N ALA A 104 11.58 7.79 -5.40
CA ALA A 104 10.16 7.62 -5.20
C ALA A 104 9.77 7.75 -3.71
N PRO A 105 8.63 8.39 -3.38
CA PRO A 105 8.09 8.34 -2.04
C PRO A 105 7.61 6.93 -1.69
N TYR A 106 7.75 6.52 -0.44
CA TYR A 106 7.13 5.31 0.06
C TYR A 106 5.60 5.49 0.21
N LEU A 107 4.83 4.39 0.12
CA LEU A 107 3.36 4.33 0.26
C LEU A 107 2.50 5.07 -0.78
N GLY A 108 3.04 5.62 -1.87
CA GLY A 108 2.18 6.25 -2.88
C GLY A 108 2.92 6.88 -4.05
N ARG A 109 2.17 7.47 -4.99
CA ARG A 109 2.72 8.29 -6.08
C ARG A 109 3.21 9.66 -5.58
N THR A 110 2.54 10.16 -4.55
CA THR A 110 2.79 11.47 -3.94
C THR A 110 2.81 11.35 -2.42
N GLU A 111 3.34 12.37 -1.75
CA GLU A 111 3.33 12.43 -0.29
C GLU A 111 1.90 12.52 0.28
N ALA A 112 0.97 13.12 -0.46
CA ALA A 112 -0.44 13.18 -0.08
C ALA A 112 -1.08 11.78 -0.11
N GLU A 113 -0.82 11.01 -1.18
CA GLU A 113 -1.26 9.61 -1.25
C GLU A 113 -0.62 8.77 -0.13
N ALA A 114 0.69 8.95 0.11
CA ALA A 114 1.41 8.25 1.15
C ALA A 114 0.83 8.50 2.55
N ARG A 115 0.41 9.74 2.85
CA ARG A 115 -0.30 10.07 4.09
C ARG A 115 -1.65 9.36 4.19
N THR A 116 -2.44 9.35 3.12
CA THR A 116 -3.73 8.65 3.08
C THR A 116 -3.55 7.15 3.32
N VAL A 117 -2.57 6.54 2.68
CA VAL A 117 -2.26 5.11 2.84
C VAL A 117 -1.74 4.83 4.26
N SER A 118 -0.85 5.66 4.80
CA SER A 118 -0.35 5.54 6.17
C SER A 118 -1.48 5.61 7.21
N ALA A 119 -2.38 6.58 7.07
CA ALA A 119 -3.55 6.70 7.93
C ALA A 119 -4.46 5.46 7.85
N ALA A 120 -4.67 4.91 6.66
CA ALA A 120 -5.45 3.68 6.51
C ALA A 120 -4.78 2.44 7.12
N LEU A 121 -3.44 2.35 7.08
CA LEU A 121 -2.71 1.29 7.77
C LEU A 121 -2.81 1.42 9.29
N ALA A 122 -2.76 2.64 9.82
CA ALA A 122 -2.95 2.91 11.23
C ALA A 122 -4.37 2.53 11.69
N ASP A 123 -5.39 2.99 10.94
CA ASP A 123 -6.80 2.67 11.17
C ASP A 123 -7.04 1.15 11.15
N TYR A 124 -6.50 0.46 10.14
CA TYR A 124 -6.64 -0.99 10.00
C TYR A 124 -5.96 -1.76 11.13
N SER A 125 -4.79 -1.29 11.58
CA SER A 125 -4.00 -1.94 12.63
C SER A 125 -4.47 -1.55 14.05
N GLY A 126 -5.42 -0.62 14.18
CA GLY A 126 -5.92 -0.12 15.46
C GLY A 126 -4.88 0.65 16.27
N VAL A 127 -3.86 1.22 15.62
CA VAL A 127 -2.79 1.97 16.26
C VAL A 127 -2.98 3.48 16.05
N PRO A 128 -2.53 4.34 17.00
CA PRO A 128 -2.56 5.77 16.79
C PRO A 128 -1.77 6.20 15.53
N GLY A 129 -2.37 7.04 14.69
CA GLY A 129 -1.78 7.47 13.40
C GLY A 129 -0.38 8.05 13.51
N PHE A 130 -0.08 8.76 14.61
CA PHE A 130 1.23 9.36 14.84
C PHE A 130 2.39 8.35 14.83
N LEU A 131 2.13 7.07 15.12
CA LEU A 131 3.16 6.03 15.09
C LEU A 131 3.64 5.74 13.65
N LEU A 132 2.82 6.06 12.64
CA LEU A 132 3.13 5.83 11.23
C LEU A 132 3.38 7.13 10.43
N ASP A 133 3.43 8.30 11.08
CA ASP A 133 3.71 9.60 10.44
C ASP A 133 5.13 9.69 9.83
N GLY A 134 6.02 8.79 10.23
CA GLY A 134 7.34 8.62 9.62
C GLY A 134 7.28 8.04 8.19
N LEU A 135 6.32 7.15 7.91
CA LEU A 135 6.28 6.38 6.66
C LEU A 135 6.15 7.27 5.41
N PRO A 136 5.28 8.30 5.37
CA PRO A 136 5.16 9.18 4.19
C PRO A 136 6.42 10.00 3.87
N ARG A 137 7.31 10.17 4.85
CA ARG A 137 8.57 10.89 4.70
C ARG A 137 9.67 10.03 4.11
N ALA A 138 9.53 8.70 4.15
CA ALA A 138 10.52 7.78 3.60
C ALA A 138 10.63 7.88 2.08
N ARG A 139 11.82 7.56 1.59
CA ARG A 139 12.16 7.48 0.16
C ARG A 139 12.76 6.12 -0.12
N THR A 140 12.44 5.57 -1.28
CA THR A 140 12.92 4.26 -1.74
C THR A 140 14.18 4.44 -2.60
N HIS A 141 14.72 3.38 -3.21
CA HIS A 141 15.85 3.51 -4.15
C HIS A 141 15.40 3.65 -5.61
N ALA A 142 14.13 3.40 -5.90
CA ALA A 142 13.56 3.50 -7.23
C ALA A 142 13.36 4.94 -7.72
N VAL A 143 13.50 5.15 -9.03
CA VAL A 143 13.27 6.43 -9.70
C VAL A 143 11.92 6.39 -10.43
N PRO A 144 10.97 7.29 -10.11
CA PRO A 144 9.71 7.38 -10.82
C PRO A 144 9.90 7.68 -12.30
N GLY A 145 9.28 6.88 -13.18
CA GLY A 145 9.23 7.16 -14.62
C GLY A 145 10.52 6.91 -15.40
N ALA A 146 11.59 6.47 -14.73
CA ALA A 146 12.86 6.02 -15.30
C ALA A 146 12.70 5.24 -16.62
N PRO A 147 13.52 5.51 -17.66
CA PRO A 147 13.59 4.63 -18.83
C PRO A 147 13.97 3.21 -18.42
N VAL A 148 13.37 2.22 -19.08
CA VAL A 148 13.69 0.79 -18.87
C VAL A 148 15.10 0.52 -19.38
N ALA A 149 15.82 -0.41 -18.76
CA ALA A 149 17.14 -0.82 -19.22
C ALA A 149 17.05 -1.50 -20.60
N GLU A 150 17.80 -0.98 -21.57
CA GLU A 150 17.94 -1.58 -22.90
C GLU A 150 18.85 -2.83 -22.86
N ASP A 151 19.80 -2.86 -21.92
CA ASP A 151 20.81 -3.90 -21.75
C ASP A 151 20.32 -5.03 -20.82
N GLY A 152 19.38 -5.84 -21.30
CA GLY A 152 18.88 -6.98 -20.49
C GLY A 152 17.98 -7.98 -21.20
N GLY A 153 17.48 -7.68 -22.39
CA GLY A 153 16.47 -8.51 -23.05
C GLY A 153 15.14 -8.51 -22.30
N PRO A 154 14.22 -9.44 -22.62
CA PRO A 154 12.95 -9.53 -21.91
C PRO A 154 13.16 -9.94 -20.45
N PHE A 155 12.64 -9.13 -19.53
CA PHE A 155 12.78 -9.39 -18.10
C PHE A 155 11.68 -10.31 -17.58
N PRO A 156 12.00 -11.32 -16.73
CA PRO A 156 11.00 -12.13 -16.04
C PRO A 156 10.10 -11.27 -15.14
N VAL A 157 8.81 -11.60 -15.13
CA VAL A 157 7.80 -10.89 -14.34
C VAL A 157 7.53 -11.63 -13.02
N VAL A 158 7.52 -10.89 -11.92
CA VAL A 158 7.09 -11.35 -10.58
C VAL A 158 5.83 -10.59 -10.21
N LEU A 159 4.75 -11.31 -9.90
CA LEU A 159 3.53 -10.70 -9.36
C LEU A 159 3.57 -10.74 -7.83
N PHE A 160 3.29 -9.60 -7.20
CA PHE A 160 3.16 -9.48 -5.75
C PHE A 160 1.72 -9.17 -5.35
N SER A 161 1.19 -9.98 -4.43
CA SER A 161 -0.10 -9.75 -3.79
C SER A 161 0.13 -9.51 -2.29
N PRO A 162 -0.23 -8.35 -1.74
CA PRO A 162 -0.04 -8.05 -0.33
C PRO A 162 -0.93 -8.92 0.56
N GLY A 163 -0.62 -9.00 1.86
CA GLY A 163 -1.47 -9.68 2.84
C GLY A 163 -2.84 -9.00 3.03
N LEU A 164 -3.71 -9.57 3.86
CA LEU A 164 -5.00 -8.93 4.19
C LEU A 164 -4.77 -7.56 4.84
N GLY A 165 -5.43 -6.52 4.30
CA GLY A 165 -5.22 -5.13 4.72
C GLY A 165 -3.85 -4.55 4.33
N GLY A 166 -3.00 -5.34 3.67
CA GLY A 166 -1.74 -4.86 3.12
C GLY A 166 -1.94 -3.98 1.88
N VAL A 167 -0.86 -3.36 1.43
CA VAL A 167 -0.84 -2.42 0.28
C VAL A 167 0.25 -2.81 -0.70
N ARG A 168 0.16 -2.36 -1.95
CA ARG A 168 1.09 -2.71 -3.05
C ARG A 168 2.56 -2.40 -2.72
N THR A 169 2.83 -1.44 -1.84
CA THR A 169 4.19 -1.07 -1.41
C THR A 169 4.70 -1.84 -0.17
N GLN A 170 3.96 -2.82 0.36
CA GLN A 170 4.34 -3.53 1.58
C GLN A 170 5.74 -4.20 1.48
N ASN A 171 6.11 -4.71 0.31
CA ASN A 171 7.39 -5.41 0.07
C ASN A 171 8.36 -4.61 -0.82
N THR A 172 8.37 -3.27 -0.73
CA THR A 172 9.21 -2.43 -1.60
C THR A 172 10.70 -2.82 -1.60
N ALA A 173 11.32 -3.12 -0.44
CA ALA A 173 12.72 -3.52 -0.41
C ALA A 173 13.02 -4.76 -1.27
N TRP A 174 12.15 -5.78 -1.21
CA TRP A 174 12.28 -6.97 -2.05
C TRP A 174 11.97 -6.69 -3.51
N ALA A 175 11.00 -5.81 -3.79
CA ALA A 175 10.66 -5.44 -5.15
C ALA A 175 11.82 -4.70 -5.83
N GLU A 176 12.49 -3.80 -5.12
CA GLU A 176 13.67 -3.09 -5.61
C GLU A 176 14.87 -4.02 -5.76
N GLU A 177 15.08 -4.95 -4.83
CA GLU A 177 16.15 -5.93 -4.92
C GLU A 177 16.00 -6.82 -6.15
N LEU A 178 14.80 -7.38 -6.38
CA LEU A 178 14.51 -8.18 -7.57
C LEU A 178 14.65 -7.35 -8.84
N ALA A 179 14.16 -6.11 -8.85
CA ALA A 179 14.29 -5.24 -10.01
C ALA A 179 15.75 -4.93 -10.36
N SER A 180 16.60 -4.71 -9.34
CA SER A 180 18.03 -4.51 -9.56
C SER A 180 18.75 -5.74 -10.15
N HIS A 181 18.16 -6.93 -10.00
CA HIS A 181 18.64 -8.20 -10.54
C HIS A 181 18.06 -8.57 -11.91
N GLY A 182 17.24 -7.70 -12.51
CA GLY A 182 16.68 -7.96 -13.84
C GLY A 182 15.26 -8.54 -13.84
N TYR A 183 14.47 -8.30 -12.80
CA TYR A 183 13.06 -8.71 -12.76
C TYR A 183 12.13 -7.50 -12.89
N VAL A 184 10.98 -7.68 -13.54
CA VAL A 184 9.87 -6.72 -13.42
C VAL A 184 8.95 -7.20 -12.31
N VAL A 185 8.81 -6.42 -11.24
CA VAL A 185 7.92 -6.74 -10.13
C VAL A 185 6.65 -5.91 -10.26
N ALA A 186 5.50 -6.57 -10.34
CA ALA A 186 4.18 -5.93 -10.39
C ALA A 186 3.39 -6.24 -9.11
N ALA A 187 3.28 -5.25 -8.23
CA ALA A 187 2.49 -5.33 -7.01
C ALA A 187 1.08 -4.77 -7.21
N VAL A 188 0.08 -5.46 -6.69
CA VAL A 188 -1.33 -5.12 -6.92
C VAL A 188 -1.98 -4.66 -5.61
N ASP A 189 -2.63 -3.50 -5.64
CA ASP A 189 -3.62 -3.14 -4.63
C ASP A 189 -4.94 -3.85 -4.96
N HIS A 190 -5.52 -4.55 -3.98
CA HIS A 190 -6.78 -5.26 -4.14
C HIS A 190 -7.92 -4.41 -3.57
N PRO A 191 -8.80 -3.81 -4.39
CA PRO A 191 -9.94 -3.02 -3.92
C PRO A 191 -10.80 -3.76 -2.90
N TYR A 192 -11.16 -3.04 -1.83
CA TYR A 192 -11.96 -3.52 -0.69
C TYR A 192 -11.30 -4.60 0.18
N ASP A 193 -10.04 -4.94 -0.10
CA ASP A 193 -9.23 -5.88 0.68
C ASP A 193 -8.03 -5.15 1.31
N SER A 194 -7.26 -4.42 0.49
CA SER A 194 -6.17 -3.56 0.95
C SER A 194 -6.66 -2.44 1.87
N ALA A 195 -5.83 -2.01 2.83
CA ALA A 195 -6.20 -0.95 3.78
C ALA A 195 -6.68 0.32 3.07
N ALA A 196 -6.00 0.72 1.99
CA ALA A 196 -6.46 1.74 1.07
C ALA A 196 -5.95 1.50 -0.35
N VAL A 197 -6.84 1.72 -1.32
CA VAL A 197 -6.51 1.86 -2.74
C VAL A 197 -6.89 3.27 -3.17
N VAL A 198 -5.91 4.08 -3.53
CA VAL A 198 -6.12 5.48 -3.93
C VAL A 198 -6.16 5.57 -5.45
N LEU A 199 -7.32 5.91 -5.99
CA LEU A 199 -7.52 6.04 -7.44
C LEU A 199 -7.05 7.41 -7.94
N SER A 200 -6.81 7.50 -9.24
CA SER A 200 -6.37 8.69 -9.95
C SER A 200 -7.40 9.83 -9.89
N ASP A 201 -8.68 9.50 -9.78
CA ASP A 201 -9.80 10.44 -9.59
C ASP A 201 -9.96 10.92 -8.13
N GLY A 202 -9.08 10.47 -7.22
CA GLY A 202 -9.08 10.83 -5.81
C GLY A 202 -9.99 9.97 -4.92
N ARG A 203 -10.76 9.02 -5.47
CA ARG A 203 -11.52 8.06 -4.65
C ARG A 203 -10.56 7.16 -3.87
N ILE A 204 -10.97 6.81 -2.65
CA ILE A 204 -10.20 5.92 -1.76
C ILE A 204 -11.08 4.71 -1.45
N LEU A 205 -10.67 3.54 -1.94
CA LEU A 205 -11.35 2.27 -1.65
C LEU A 205 -10.67 1.63 -0.45
N ARG A 206 -11.36 1.58 0.69
CA ARG A 206 -10.84 0.98 1.92
C ARG A 206 -11.29 -0.46 2.08
N THR A 207 -10.53 -1.22 2.88
CA THR A 207 -10.90 -2.58 3.22
C THR A 207 -12.31 -2.65 3.82
N ARG A 208 -13.07 -3.64 3.38
CA ARG A 208 -14.39 -3.99 3.94
C ARG A 208 -14.35 -5.38 4.57
N VAL A 209 -13.16 -5.96 4.68
CA VAL A 209 -12.95 -7.27 5.28
C VAL A 209 -13.02 -7.14 6.79
N THR A 210 -13.96 -7.86 7.39
CA THR A 210 -14.18 -7.90 8.83
C THR A 210 -14.39 -9.35 9.26
N ALA A 211 -13.80 -9.76 10.37
CA ALA A 211 -14.09 -11.05 10.97
C ALA A 211 -15.55 -11.08 11.45
N THR A 212 -16.27 -12.15 11.12
CA THR A 212 -17.64 -12.36 11.61
C THR A 212 -17.66 -12.98 13.00
N GLY A 213 -16.53 -13.56 13.44
CA GLY A 213 -16.41 -14.29 14.70
C GLY A 213 -16.89 -15.75 14.61
N ASP A 214 -17.33 -16.18 13.42
CA ASP A 214 -17.76 -17.54 13.12
C ASP A 214 -16.72 -18.18 12.18
N PRO A 215 -15.93 -19.15 12.65
CA PRO A 215 -14.82 -19.73 11.87
C PRO A 215 -15.25 -20.29 10.51
N ALA A 216 -16.43 -20.90 10.42
CA ALA A 216 -16.90 -21.49 9.17
C ALA A 216 -17.30 -20.42 8.15
N LYS A 217 -17.91 -19.32 8.61
CA LYS A 217 -18.23 -18.18 7.75
C LYS A 217 -16.97 -17.43 7.31
N ASP A 218 -16.05 -17.20 8.23
CA ASP A 218 -14.78 -16.52 7.95
C ASP A 218 -13.94 -17.31 6.94
N GLU A 219 -13.90 -18.64 7.06
CA GLU A 219 -13.25 -19.52 6.06
C GLU A 219 -13.91 -19.40 4.68
N ALA A 220 -15.25 -19.44 4.61
CA ALA A 220 -15.98 -19.30 3.35
C ALA A 220 -15.74 -17.94 2.68
N LEU A 221 -15.65 -16.86 3.48
CA LEU A 221 -15.31 -15.52 3.01
C LEU A 221 -13.86 -15.46 2.51
N ALA A 222 -12.91 -16.03 3.25
CA ALA A 222 -11.50 -16.08 2.87
C ALA A 222 -11.27 -16.79 1.52
N VAL A 223 -11.97 -17.89 1.27
CA VAL A 223 -11.96 -18.55 -0.05
C VAL A 223 -12.48 -17.63 -1.15
N GLY A 224 -13.54 -16.85 -0.88
CA GLY A 224 -14.09 -15.86 -1.82
C GLY A 224 -13.10 -14.74 -2.15
N TRP A 225 -12.44 -14.18 -1.14
CA TRP A 225 -11.42 -13.14 -1.33
C TRP A 225 -10.20 -13.68 -2.07
N THR A 226 -9.76 -14.89 -1.75
CA THR A 226 -8.65 -15.56 -2.45
C THR A 226 -8.94 -15.73 -3.94
N ARG A 227 -10.16 -16.14 -4.31
CA ARG A 227 -10.57 -16.22 -5.72
C ARG A 227 -10.56 -14.86 -6.41
N THR A 228 -10.93 -13.80 -5.70
CA THR A 228 -10.91 -12.42 -6.20
C THR A 228 -9.47 -11.95 -6.44
N ARG A 229 -8.57 -12.15 -5.47
CA ARG A 229 -7.13 -11.86 -5.61
C ARG A 229 -6.53 -12.60 -6.80
N ALA A 230 -6.84 -13.89 -6.96
CA ALA A 230 -6.37 -14.66 -8.10
C ALA A 230 -6.90 -14.13 -9.45
N ALA A 231 -8.13 -13.61 -9.49
CA ALA A 231 -8.67 -12.97 -10.69
C ALA A 231 -7.97 -11.64 -10.99
N ASP A 232 -7.70 -10.82 -9.97
CA ASP A 232 -6.95 -9.56 -10.11
C ASP A 232 -5.54 -9.83 -10.66
N LEU A 233 -4.83 -10.82 -10.11
CA LEU A 233 -3.49 -11.20 -10.57
C LEU A 233 -3.48 -11.70 -12.01
N ARG A 234 -4.46 -12.53 -12.40
CA ARG A 234 -4.60 -12.98 -13.81
C ARG A 234 -4.86 -11.80 -14.74
N ALA A 235 -5.73 -10.87 -14.37
CA ALA A 235 -6.02 -9.69 -15.19
C ALA A 235 -4.77 -8.80 -15.37
N VAL A 236 -3.97 -8.65 -14.31
CA VAL A 236 -2.69 -7.93 -14.36
C VAL A 236 -1.70 -8.64 -15.29
N LEU A 237 -1.53 -9.96 -15.15
CA LEU A 237 -0.65 -10.75 -16.01
C LEU A 237 -1.03 -10.62 -17.49
N SER A 238 -2.31 -10.83 -17.82
CA SER A 238 -2.80 -10.71 -19.20
C SER A 238 -2.69 -9.29 -19.77
N ARG A 239 -2.64 -8.26 -18.91
CA ARG A 239 -2.37 -6.88 -19.35
C ARG A 239 -0.88 -6.67 -19.63
N LEU A 240 0.01 -7.19 -18.78
CA LEU A 240 1.46 -7.13 -18.98
C LEU A 240 1.91 -7.90 -20.22
N GLU A 241 1.32 -9.07 -20.49
CA GLU A 241 1.61 -9.86 -21.70
C GLU A 241 1.26 -9.08 -22.98
N ARG A 242 0.10 -8.43 -23.02
CA ARG A 242 -0.31 -7.59 -24.17
C ARG A 242 0.60 -6.38 -24.40
N VAL A 243 1.15 -5.83 -23.32
CA VAL A 243 2.13 -4.75 -23.38
C VAL A 243 3.46 -5.26 -23.95
N GLY A 244 3.93 -6.42 -23.50
CA GLY A 244 5.18 -7.02 -23.96
C GLY A 244 5.15 -7.52 -25.41
N SER A 245 3.98 -7.84 -25.97
CA SER A 245 3.84 -8.38 -27.33
C SER A 245 3.79 -7.33 -28.45
N GLY A 246 4.24 -6.09 -28.22
CA GLY A 246 4.39 -5.08 -29.28
C GLY A 246 3.22 -4.10 -29.46
N GLY A 247 2.47 -3.80 -28.39
CA GLY A 247 1.64 -2.59 -28.39
C GLY A 247 2.54 -1.35 -28.28
N ALA A 248 2.54 -0.48 -29.29
CA ALA A 248 3.39 0.73 -29.37
C ALA A 248 3.22 1.75 -28.22
N ASP A 249 2.26 1.51 -27.29
CA ASP A 249 1.95 2.34 -26.12
C ASP A 249 2.17 1.60 -24.79
N GLY A 250 3.15 0.69 -24.74
CA GLY A 250 3.48 -0.04 -23.52
C GLY A 250 3.97 0.90 -22.41
N PRO A 251 3.49 0.80 -21.15
CA PRO A 251 3.98 1.61 -20.03
C PRO A 251 5.47 1.38 -19.70
N LEU A 252 6.09 0.36 -20.30
CA LEU A 252 7.50 0.02 -20.21
C LEU A 252 8.18 0.02 -21.60
N ALA A 253 7.54 0.57 -22.63
CA ALA A 253 8.13 0.68 -23.96
C ALA A 253 9.30 1.67 -23.93
N GLY A 254 10.48 1.16 -24.28
CA GLY A 254 11.74 1.84 -24.54
C GLY A 254 12.43 1.07 -25.64
#